data_AF-A0A4P8IKF0-F1
#
_entry.id   AF-A0A4P8IKF0-F1
#
_cell.length_a   1.000
_cell.length_b   1.000
_cell.length_c   1.000
_cell.angle_alpha   90.00
_cell.angle_beta   90.00
_cell.angle_gamma   90.00
#
_symmetry.space_group_name_H-M   'P 1'
#
loop_
_entity.id
_entity.type
_entity.pdbx_description
1 polymer ?
#
loop_
_entity_poly.entity_id
_entity_poly.type
_entity_poly.pdbx_seq_one_letter_code
_entity_poly.pdbx_strand_id
1 'polypeptide(L)'
;MNLKQFYQGRDEDYPVILGRFMGNENLLAKFVRNFPDDPTYKLLCSAMEARDWEQVEMSAHTLKGVAANLSFTKLFQASADLVNTIRSKELDKAEGLFQEVKRAYEEVVQDISGLD
;
A
#
# COMPACT_ATOMS: atom_id res chain seq x y z
N MET A 1 -19.85 5.25 -1.89
CA MET A 1 -19.60 3.80 -2.15
C MET A 1 -19.51 3.05 -0.83
N ASN A 2 -20.05 1.85 -0.69
CA ASN A 2 -19.84 1.03 0.52
C ASN A 2 -18.58 0.15 0.43
N LEU A 3 -18.16 -0.45 1.54
CA LEU A 3 -16.91 -1.22 1.62
C LEU A 3 -16.90 -2.44 0.68
N LYS A 4 -18.04 -3.13 0.52
CA LYS A 4 -18.16 -4.27 -0.40
C LYS A 4 -18.04 -3.84 -1.86
N GLN A 5 -18.64 -2.70 -2.23
CA GLN A 5 -18.52 -2.09 -3.56
C GLN A 5 -17.09 -1.62 -3.83
N PHE A 6 -16.41 -1.07 -2.82
CA PHE A 6 -14.99 -0.75 -2.91
C PHE A 6 -14.18 -1.99 -3.26
N TYR A 7 -14.44 -3.14 -2.64
CA TYR A 7 -13.72 -4.38 -3.00
C TYR A 7 -14.26 -5.11 -4.26
N GLN A 8 -15.31 -4.61 -4.91
CA GLN A 8 -15.92 -5.30 -6.04
C GLN A 8 -15.01 -5.25 -7.28
N GLY A 9 -14.77 -6.41 -7.90
CA GLY A 9 -13.95 -6.52 -9.12
C GLY A 9 -12.44 -6.40 -8.90
N ARG A 10 -11.98 -6.40 -7.64
CA ARG A 10 -10.56 -6.52 -7.27
C ARG A 10 -10.13 -7.99 -7.28
N ASP A 11 -8.82 -8.22 -7.22
CA ASP A 11 -8.21 -9.56 -7.41
C ASP A 11 -8.57 -10.59 -6.32
N GLU A 12 -9.11 -10.14 -5.19
CA GLU A 12 -9.44 -11.00 -4.05
C GLU A 12 -10.88 -10.80 -3.58
N ASP A 13 -11.54 -11.92 -3.27
CA ASP A 13 -12.93 -11.95 -2.85
C ASP A 13 -13.15 -11.29 -1.48
N TYR A 14 -14.16 -10.42 -1.38
CA TYR A 14 -14.48 -9.69 -0.15
C TYR A 14 -14.58 -10.57 1.13
N PRO A 15 -15.19 -11.78 1.13
CA PRO A 15 -15.18 -12.66 2.29
C PRO A 15 -13.77 -13.10 2.74
N VAL A 16 -12.83 -13.28 1.80
CA VAL A 16 -11.44 -13.64 2.12
C VAL A 16 -10.73 -12.46 2.79
N ILE A 17 -10.91 -11.26 2.24
CA ILE A 17 -10.37 -10.01 2.80
C ILE A 17 -10.92 -9.80 4.21
N LEU A 18 -12.23 -9.91 4.39
CA LEU A 18 -12.91 -9.77 5.67
C LEU A 18 -12.45 -10.81 6.71
N GLY A 19 -12.11 -12.02 6.26
CA GLY A 19 -11.55 -13.08 7.09
C GLY A 19 -10.24 -12.68 7.80
N ARG A 20 -9.41 -11.86 7.17
CA ARG A 20 -8.16 -11.30 7.78
C ARG A 20 -8.45 -10.36 8.95
N PHE A 21 -9.66 -9.79 8.97
CA PHE A 21 -10.16 -8.93 10.02
C PHE A 21 -11.16 -9.65 10.93
N MET A 22 -11.03 -10.97 11.07
CA MET A 22 -11.85 -11.81 11.96
C MET A 22 -13.36 -11.73 11.65
N GLY A 23 -13.73 -11.48 10.40
CA GLY A 23 -15.14 -11.28 10.03
C GLY A 23 -15.69 -9.88 10.38
N ASN A 24 -14.86 -8.97 10.90
CA ASN A 24 -15.31 -7.69 11.43
C ASN A 24 -15.22 -6.57 10.38
N GLU A 25 -16.36 -6.25 9.76
CA GLU A 25 -16.45 -5.23 8.72
C GLU A 25 -16.08 -3.84 9.23
N ASN A 26 -16.46 -3.50 10.46
CA ASN A 26 -16.11 -2.21 11.07
C ASN A 26 -14.59 -2.06 11.27
N LEU A 27 -13.91 -3.16 11.60
CA LEU A 27 -12.46 -3.15 11.74
C LEU A 27 -11.77 -2.94 10.39
N LEU A 28 -12.16 -3.71 9.36
CA LEU A 28 -11.65 -3.53 8.00
C LEU A 28 -11.89 -2.09 7.52
N ALA A 29 -13.12 -1.58 7.69
CA ALA A 29 -13.49 -0.24 7.26
C ALA A 29 -12.68 0.84 7.99
N LYS A 30 -12.36 0.65 9.27
CA LYS A 30 -11.48 1.54 10.03
C LYS A 30 -10.07 1.57 9.43
N PHE A 31 -9.48 0.42 9.13
CA PHE A 31 -8.14 0.38 8.53
C PHE A 31 -8.11 0.98 7.12
N VAL A 32 -9.13 0.68 6.29
CA VAL A 32 -9.23 1.28 4.94
C VAL A 32 -9.37 2.80 5.03
N ARG A 33 -10.25 3.33 5.88
CA ARG A 33 -10.44 4.78 6.01
C ARG A 33 -9.24 5.51 6.62
N ASN A 34 -8.50 4.85 7.51
CA ASN A 34 -7.31 5.43 8.15
C ASN A 34 -6.04 5.27 7.30
N PHE A 35 -6.08 4.51 6.20
CA PHE A 35 -4.91 4.28 5.33
C PHE A 35 -4.24 5.58 4.83
N PRO A 36 -4.98 6.64 4.42
CA PRO A 36 -4.36 7.91 4.01
C PRO A 36 -3.61 8.63 5.14
N ASP A 37 -4.00 8.40 6.40
CA ASP A 37 -3.38 9.02 7.58
C ASP A 37 -2.15 8.23 8.09
N ASP A 38 -1.88 7.05 7.53
CA ASP A 38 -0.72 6.25 7.89
C ASP A 38 0.59 6.97 7.47
N PRO A 39 1.57 7.13 8.38
CA PRO A 39 2.77 7.92 8.10
C PRO A 39 3.75 7.22 7.14
N THR A 40 3.58 5.92 6.87
CA THR A 40 4.56 5.08 6.16
C THR A 40 4.86 5.62 4.76
N TYR A 41 3.84 6.04 4.01
CA TYR A 41 4.04 6.58 2.66
C TYR A 41 4.84 7.89 2.69
N LYS A 42 4.52 8.78 3.63
CA LYS A 42 5.26 10.04 3.79
C LYS A 42 6.73 9.79 4.18
N LEU A 43 6.97 8.84 5.08
CA LEU A 43 8.31 8.42 5.47
C LEU A 43 9.08 7.85 4.28
N LEU A 44 8.44 7.02 3.45
CA LEU A 44 9.04 6.50 2.22
C LEU A 44 9.43 7.64 1.26
N CYS A 45 8.56 8.63 1.07
CA CYS A 45 8.86 9.80 0.23
C CYS A 45 10.09 10.57 0.72
N SER A 46 10.14 10.89 2.02
CA SER A 46 11.27 11.59 2.60
C SER A 46 12.57 10.77 2.54
N ALA A 47 12.48 9.45 2.72
CA ALA A 47 13.64 8.56 2.62
C ALA A 47 14.20 8.49 1.18
N MET A 48 13.32 8.47 0.17
CA MET A 48 13.72 8.52 -1.24
C MET A 48 14.41 9.86 -1.58
N GLU A 49 13.85 10.98 -1.12
CA GLU A 49 14.44 12.31 -1.30
C GLU A 49 15.84 12.41 -0.66
N ALA A 50 16.01 11.85 0.54
CA ALA A 50 17.28 11.81 1.26
C ALA A 50 18.26 10.74 0.74
N ARG A 51 17.80 9.85 -0.15
CA ARG A 51 18.51 8.62 -0.56
C ARG A 51 18.97 7.76 0.62
N ASP A 52 18.16 7.74 1.68
CA ASP A 52 18.35 6.87 2.84
C ASP A 52 17.83 5.47 2.49
N TRP A 53 18.67 4.67 1.83
CA TRP A 53 18.27 3.37 1.30
C TRP A 53 17.84 2.37 2.38
N GLU A 54 18.35 2.50 3.60
CA GLU A 54 17.90 1.68 4.74
C GLU A 54 16.47 2.06 5.13
N GLN A 55 16.18 3.36 5.26
CA GLN A 55 14.83 3.83 5.56
C GLN A 55 13.86 3.60 4.38
N VAL A 56 14.32 3.66 3.13
CA VAL A 56 13.51 3.30 1.95
C VAL A 56 13.08 1.84 2.04
N GLU A 57 14.01 0.91 2.30
CA GLU A 57 13.71 -0.51 2.42
C GLU A 57 12.71 -0.79 3.54
N MET A 58 12.94 -0.20 4.71
CA MET A 58 12.06 -0.33 5.88
C MET A 58 10.65 0.21 5.60
N SER A 59 10.54 1.43 5.06
CA SER A 59 9.26 2.08 4.82
C SER A 59 8.48 1.38 3.71
N ALA A 60 9.14 0.98 2.62
CA ALA A 60 8.53 0.20 1.55
C ALA A 60 8.11 -1.20 2.04
N HIS A 61 8.87 -1.83 2.94
CA HIS A 61 8.50 -3.10 3.54
C HIS A 61 7.23 -3.00 4.39
N THR A 62 7.13 -1.95 5.21
CA THR A 62 5.92 -1.67 6.00
C THR A 62 4.73 -1.40 5.09
N LEU A 63 4.90 -0.55 4.07
CA LEU A 63 3.82 -0.21 3.12
C LEU A 63 3.33 -1.44 2.36
N LYS A 64 4.24 -2.32 1.94
CA LYS A 64 3.94 -3.62 1.35
C LYS A 64 3.05 -4.46 2.27
N GLY A 65 3.37 -4.54 3.57
CA GLY A 65 2.60 -5.31 4.54
C GLY A 65 1.19 -4.76 4.74
N VAL A 66 1.06 -3.43 4.85
CA VAL A 66 -0.25 -2.77 4.94
C VAL A 66 -1.09 -3.03 3.68
N ALA A 67 -0.50 -2.83 2.50
CA ALA A 67 -1.15 -3.07 1.22
C ALA A 67 -1.58 -4.54 1.05
N ALA A 68 -0.76 -5.49 1.50
CA ALA A 68 -1.11 -6.91 1.49
C ALA A 68 -2.35 -7.20 2.36
N ASN A 69 -2.36 -6.72 3.60
CA ASN A 69 -3.48 -6.95 4.53
C ASN A 69 -4.81 -6.41 4.00
N LEU A 70 -4.77 -5.25 3.33
CA LEU A 70 -5.94 -4.56 2.78
C LEU A 70 -6.27 -4.94 1.33
N SER A 71 -5.54 -5.88 0.73
CA SER A 71 -5.72 -6.33 -0.66
C SER A 71 -5.59 -5.21 -1.69
N PHE A 72 -4.63 -4.31 -1.47
CA PHE A 72 -4.25 -3.26 -2.43
C PHE A 72 -3.16 -3.80 -3.37
N THR A 73 -3.53 -4.74 -4.25
CA THR A 73 -2.59 -5.57 -5.03
C THR A 73 -1.51 -4.77 -5.76
N LYS A 74 -1.88 -3.71 -6.48
CA LYS A 74 -0.91 -2.88 -7.23
C LYS A 74 0.12 -2.23 -6.31
N LEU A 75 -0.33 -1.68 -5.18
CA LEU A 75 0.54 -1.04 -4.21
C LEU A 75 1.44 -2.06 -3.50
N PHE A 76 0.89 -3.25 -3.19
CA PHE A 76 1.66 -4.37 -2.67
C PHE A 76 2.79 -4.74 -3.63
N GLN A 77 2.49 -4.93 -4.91
CA GLN A 77 3.47 -5.34 -5.92
C GLN A 77 4.55 -4.28 -6.10
N ALA A 78 4.18 -3.02 -6.32
CA ALA A 78 5.15 -1.93 -6.49
C ALA A 78 6.06 -1.76 -5.26
N SER A 79 5.50 -1.87 -4.05
CA SER A 79 6.28 -1.78 -2.81
C SER A 79 7.20 -2.99 -2.62
N ALA A 80 6.75 -4.19 -3.01
CA ALA A 80 7.57 -5.40 -2.97
C ALA A 80 8.75 -5.32 -3.94
N ASP A 81 8.52 -4.83 -5.16
CA ASP A 81 9.56 -4.66 -6.16
C ASP A 81 10.59 -3.63 -5.69
N LEU A 82 10.15 -2.51 -5.12
CA LEU A 82 11.07 -1.52 -4.54
C LEU A 82 11.94 -2.12 -3.42
N VAL A 83 11.36 -2.87 -2.49
CA VAL A 83 12.11 -3.59 -1.43
C VAL A 83 13.16 -4.52 -2.02
N ASN A 84 12.79 -5.31 -3.02
CA ASN A 84 13.69 -6.26 -3.66
C ASN A 84 14.85 -5.55 -4.37
N THR A 85 14.57 -4.46 -5.09
CA THR A 85 15.58 -3.64 -5.76
C THR A 85 16.60 -3.05 -4.78
N ILE A 86 16.14 -2.53 -3.63
CA ILE A 86 17.06 -2.02 -2.61
C ILE A 86 17.93 -3.14 -2.02
N ARG A 87 17.33 -4.30 -1.69
CA ARG A 87 18.05 -5.46 -1.15
C ARG A 87 19.09 -6.02 -2.12
N SER A 88 18.78 -6.02 -3.42
CA SER A 88 19.69 -6.44 -4.49
C SER A 88 20.71 -5.37 -4.88
N LYS A 89 20.67 -4.17 -4.26
CA LYS A 89 21.53 -3.03 -4.56
C LYS A 89 21.43 -2.50 -5.99
N GLU A 90 20.29 -2.72 -6.65
CA GLU A 90 19.98 -2.23 -8.00
C GLU A 90 19.41 -0.80 -7.94
N LEU A 91 20.12 0.11 -7.25
CA LEU A 91 19.62 1.43 -6.87
C LEU A 91 19.26 2.34 -8.06
N ASP A 92 19.80 2.06 -9.24
CA ASP A 92 19.46 2.73 -10.50
C ASP A 92 17.99 2.57 -10.90
N LYS A 93 17.33 1.49 -10.45
CA LYS A 93 15.91 1.21 -10.71
C LYS A 93 14.97 1.76 -9.64
N ALA A 94 15.50 2.17 -8.49
CA ALA A 94 14.70 2.55 -7.32
C ALA A 94 13.75 3.71 -7.60
N GLU A 95 14.22 4.73 -8.34
CA GLU A 95 13.39 5.91 -8.66
C GLU A 95 12.17 5.53 -9.51
N GLY A 96 12.36 4.70 -10.55
CA GLY A 96 11.26 4.25 -11.40
C GLY A 96 10.21 3.46 -10.63
N LEU A 97 10.66 2.52 -9.78
CA LEU A 97 9.75 1.74 -8.93
C LEU A 97 9.06 2.59 -7.87
N PHE A 98 9.73 3.61 -7.36
CA PHE A 98 9.12 4.55 -6.43
C PHE A 98 8.00 5.37 -7.09
N GLN A 99 8.12 5.75 -8.35
CA GLN A 99 7.03 6.40 -9.09
C GLN A 99 5.81 5.47 -9.25
N GLU A 100 6.04 4.17 -9.47
CA GLU A 100 4.94 3.18 -9.48
C GLU A 100 4.27 3.05 -8.11
N VAL A 101 5.04 3.08 -7.01
CA VAL A 101 4.50 3.12 -5.65
C VAL A 101 3.65 4.38 -5.44
N LYS A 102 4.13 5.56 -5.84
CA LYS A 102 3.36 6.82 -5.74
C LYS A 102 2.02 6.72 -6.45
N ARG A 103 2.05 6.31 -7.71
CA ARG A 103 0.85 6.17 -8.53
C ARG A 103 -0.14 5.18 -7.90
N ALA A 104 0.32 4.01 -7.48
CA ALA A 104 -0.54 3.01 -6.86
C ALA A 104 -1.12 3.50 -5.52
N TYR A 105 -0.36 4.27 -4.74
CA TYR A 105 -0.83 4.88 -3.50
C TYR A 105 -1.91 5.93 -3.78
N GLU A 106 -1.68 6.82 -4.75
CA GLU A 106 -2.65 7.86 -5.15
C GLU A 106 -3.96 7.26 -5.68
N GLU A 107 -3.89 6.20 -6.50
CA GLU A 107 -5.07 5.45 -6.96
C GLU A 107 -5.89 4.90 -5.77
N VAL A 108 -5.22 4.31 -4.77
CA VAL A 108 -5.88 3.79 -3.56
C VAL A 108 -6.53 4.90 -2.74
N VAL A 109 -5.82 6.01 -2.48
CA VAL A 109 -6.36 7.15 -1.72
C VAL A 109 -7.55 7.78 -2.43
N GLN A 110 -7.49 7.90 -3.76
CA GLN A 110 -8.60 8.39 -4.56
C GLN A 110 -9.82 7.48 -4.43
N ASP A 111 -9.65 6.17 -4.54
CA ASP A 111 -10.75 5.21 -4.38
C ASP A 111 -11.37 5.27 -2.97
N ILE A 112 -10.54 5.43 -1.94
CA ILE A 112 -10.99 5.57 -0.55
C ILE A 112 -11.81 6.86 -0.36
N SER A 113 -11.47 7.95 -1.04
CA SER A 113 -12.23 9.20 -0.95
C SER A 113 -13.69 9.09 -1.45
N GLY A 114 -14.00 8.06 -2.25
CA GLY A 114 -15.36 7.76 -2.70
C GLY A 114 -16.16 6.85 -1.76
N LEU A 115 -15.58 6.39 -0.64
CA LEU A 115 -16.28 5.62 0.38
C LEU A 115 -17.17 6.53 1.23
N ASP A 116 -18.43 6.12 1.43
CA ASP A 116 -19.39 6.80 2.33
C ASP A 116 -19.12 6.48 3.81
#